data_AF-A0A8T3Y6N0-F1
#
_entry.id   AF-A0A8T3Y6N0-F1
#
_cell.length_a   1.000
_cell.length_b   1.000
_cell.length_c   1.000
_cell.angle_alpha   90.00
_cell.angle_beta   90.00
_cell.angle_gamma   90.00
#
_symmetry.space_group_name_H-M   'P 1'
#
loop_
_entity.id
_entity.type
_entity.pdbx_description
1 polymer ?
#
loop_
_entity_poly.entity_id
_entity_poly.type
_entity_poly.pdbx_seq_one_letter_code
_entity_poly.pdbx_strand_id
1 'polypeptide(L)'
;MKEIHLSADQIITLSDYPPHHEQCLKIYFRIFQNGRGRIVPPVPVIHISTGIPFTKAHGKRAEKYNGLLTAFLESHPRAQYFLLDGTHRTTAAALTHNKVPVLLFKVDKDIKEARKLVEQGELFSLTAGGNSIKEAIKTLEKHFLKAMSFQTVIEKTERMVSEKVLPPYMTNFYNQK
;
A
#
# COMPACT_ATOMS: atom_id res chain seq x y z
N MET A 1 -12.88 10.15 8.27
CA MET A 1 -12.26 9.09 7.45
C MET A 1 -13.25 8.64 6.38
N LYS A 2 -12.82 8.08 5.24
CA LYS A 2 -13.73 7.56 4.19
C LYS A 2 -13.28 6.20 3.70
N GLU A 3 -14.18 5.22 3.65
CA GLU A 3 -13.93 3.94 2.99
C GLU A 3 -14.22 4.01 1.48
N ILE A 4 -13.29 3.52 0.67
CA ILE A 4 -13.42 3.40 -0.79
C ILE A 4 -12.80 2.08 -1.26
N HIS A 5 -13.09 1.69 -2.50
CA HIS A 5 -12.52 0.50 -3.14
C HIS A 5 -11.58 0.92 -4.28
N LEU A 6 -10.32 0.51 -4.22
CA LEU A 6 -9.29 0.89 -5.19
C LEU A 6 -8.78 -0.32 -5.96
N SER A 7 -8.37 -0.10 -7.19
CA SER A 7 -7.60 -1.08 -7.96
C SER A 7 -6.14 -1.10 -7.48
N ALA A 8 -5.45 -2.22 -7.62
CA ALA A 8 -4.06 -2.34 -7.21
C ALA A 8 -3.11 -1.36 -7.93
N ASP A 9 -3.41 -0.98 -9.17
CA ASP A 9 -2.65 0.02 -9.94
C ASP A 9 -2.89 1.48 -9.50
N GLN A 10 -3.85 1.70 -8.60
CA GLN A 10 -4.11 3.03 -8.02
C GLN A 10 -3.34 3.29 -6.73
N ILE A 11 -2.68 2.27 -6.18
CA ILE A 11 -2.03 2.31 -4.86
C ILE A 11 -0.52 2.15 -5.05
N ILE A 12 0.23 3.14 -4.61
CA ILE A 12 1.70 3.11 -4.50
C ILE A 12 2.03 2.34 -3.22
N THR A 13 2.70 1.20 -3.38
CA THR A 13 3.00 0.29 -2.27
C THR A 13 4.27 0.70 -1.53
N LEU A 14 4.36 0.25 -0.28
CA LEU A 14 5.61 0.23 0.46
C LEU A 14 6.64 -0.66 -0.27
N SER A 15 7.91 -0.29 -0.13
CA SER A 15 9.07 -0.96 -0.76
C SER A 15 9.55 -2.23 -0.03
N ASP A 16 8.76 -2.79 0.88
CA ASP A 16 9.03 -4.09 1.49
C ASP A 16 8.85 -5.19 0.44
N TYR A 17 9.88 -5.97 0.12
CA TYR A 17 9.79 -6.99 -0.93
C TYR A 17 10.67 -8.21 -0.60
N PRO A 18 10.10 -9.44 -0.63
CA PRO A 18 8.67 -9.76 -0.62
C PRO A 18 8.00 -9.35 0.72
N PRO A 19 6.66 -9.39 0.84
CA PRO A 19 5.98 -9.14 2.11
C PRO A 19 6.46 -10.09 3.21
N HIS A 20 6.75 -9.57 4.40
CA HIS A 20 7.23 -10.35 5.54
C HIS A 20 6.17 -11.33 6.06
N HIS A 21 6.46 -12.60 6.31
CA HIS A 21 5.47 -13.62 6.75
C HIS A 21 4.50 -14.07 5.65
N GLU A 22 4.95 -15.02 4.83
CA GLU A 22 4.16 -15.66 3.76
C GLU A 22 2.80 -16.21 4.25
N GLN A 23 2.71 -16.71 5.49
CA GLN A 23 1.48 -17.30 6.03
C GLN A 23 0.32 -16.30 6.07
N CYS A 24 0.58 -15.03 6.41
CA CYS A 24 -0.45 -13.99 6.38
C CYS A 24 -0.96 -13.77 4.96
N LEU A 25 -0.05 -13.76 3.96
CA LEU A 25 -0.43 -13.62 2.55
C LEU A 25 -1.31 -14.80 2.10
N LYS A 26 -0.98 -16.03 2.50
CA LYS A 26 -1.79 -17.23 2.20
C LYS A 26 -3.21 -17.11 2.73
N ILE A 27 -3.38 -16.67 3.98
CA ILE A 27 -4.70 -16.48 4.59
C ILE A 27 -5.51 -15.44 3.80
N TYR A 28 -4.96 -14.26 3.57
CA TYR A 28 -5.67 -13.21 2.82
C TYR A 28 -5.98 -13.63 1.39
N PHE A 29 -5.05 -14.29 0.71
CA PHE A 29 -5.27 -14.81 -0.64
C PHE A 29 -6.47 -15.74 -0.67
N ARG A 30 -6.58 -16.69 0.28
CA ARG A 30 -7.75 -17.58 0.35
C ARG A 30 -9.05 -16.83 0.63
N ILE A 31 -9.02 -15.80 1.48
CA ILE A 31 -10.21 -14.98 1.74
C ILE A 31 -10.69 -14.29 0.45
N PHE A 32 -9.79 -13.61 -0.27
CA PHE A 32 -10.15 -12.93 -1.51
C PHE A 32 -10.51 -13.89 -2.65
N GLN A 33 -9.79 -15.02 -2.78
CA GLN A 33 -10.06 -16.07 -3.77
C GLN A 33 -11.49 -16.61 -3.63
N ASN A 34 -12.01 -16.72 -2.40
CA ASN A 34 -13.36 -17.17 -2.13
C ASN A 34 -14.43 -16.05 -2.21
N GLY A 35 -14.09 -14.88 -2.77
CA GLY A 35 -15.01 -13.74 -2.88
C GLY A 35 -15.38 -13.11 -1.54
N ARG A 36 -14.62 -13.39 -0.47
CA ARG A 36 -14.89 -12.91 0.89
C ARG A 36 -14.07 -11.69 1.27
N GLY A 37 -13.51 -10.95 0.29
CA GLY A 37 -12.68 -9.77 0.53
C GLY A 37 -13.28 -8.72 1.47
N ARG A 38 -14.62 -8.61 1.52
CA ARG A 38 -15.36 -7.71 2.42
C ARG A 38 -15.14 -7.94 3.92
N ILE A 39 -14.67 -9.12 4.33
CA ILE A 39 -14.38 -9.40 5.75
C ILE A 39 -12.97 -8.95 6.14
N VAL A 40 -12.13 -8.61 5.15
CA VAL A 40 -10.78 -8.13 5.39
C VAL A 40 -10.87 -6.66 5.80
N PRO A 41 -10.37 -6.27 6.97
CA PRO A 41 -10.36 -4.88 7.38
C PRO A 41 -9.66 -4.01 6.32
N PRO A 42 -10.19 -2.84 6.00
CA PRO A 42 -9.64 -1.97 4.98
C PRO A 42 -8.21 -1.51 5.33
N VAL A 43 -7.42 -1.20 4.31
CA VAL A 43 -6.03 -0.73 4.49
C VAL A 43 -5.95 0.80 4.51
N PRO A 44 -5.12 1.40 5.37
CA PRO A 44 -5.00 2.85 5.43
C PRO A 44 -4.20 3.40 4.24
N VAL A 45 -4.71 4.46 3.62
CA VAL A 45 -4.05 5.18 2.52
C VAL A 45 -4.17 6.69 2.68
N ILE A 46 -3.28 7.43 2.03
CA ILE A 46 -3.39 8.88 1.84
C ILE A 46 -3.36 9.22 0.35
N HIS A 47 -4.07 10.27 -0.05
CA HIS A 47 -4.00 10.76 -1.43
C HIS A 47 -2.64 11.42 -1.70
N ILE A 48 -2.13 11.31 -2.93
CA ILE A 48 -0.82 11.84 -3.32
C ILE A 48 -0.70 13.35 -3.06
N SER A 49 -1.78 14.11 -3.25
CA SER A 49 -1.79 15.57 -3.02
C SER A 49 -1.59 15.97 -1.56
N THR A 50 -1.81 15.05 -0.61
CA THR A 50 -1.62 15.31 0.81
C THR A 50 -0.14 15.31 1.19
N GLY A 51 0.71 14.61 0.42
CA GLY A 51 2.08 14.32 0.77
C GLY A 51 3.15 14.83 -0.19
N ILE A 52 2.80 15.36 -1.37
CA ILE A 52 3.78 15.79 -2.37
C ILE A 52 4.15 17.27 -2.25
N PRO A 53 5.45 17.63 -2.38
CA PRO A 53 6.60 16.72 -2.36
C PRO A 53 6.82 16.18 -0.93
N PHE A 54 7.22 14.90 -0.82
CA PHE A 54 7.41 14.29 0.50
C PHE A 54 8.55 14.91 1.27
N THR A 55 9.63 15.27 0.58
CA THR A 55 10.79 15.87 1.20
C THR A 55 10.93 17.33 0.78
N LYS A 56 10.98 18.20 1.80
CA LYS A 56 11.38 19.62 1.66
C LYS A 56 12.87 19.81 1.93
N ALA A 57 13.62 18.73 2.18
CA ALA A 57 15.04 18.82 2.44
C ALA A 57 15.79 19.31 1.20
N HIS A 58 16.84 20.10 1.42
CA HIS A 58 17.72 20.57 0.35
C HIS A 58 18.85 19.56 0.12
N GLY A 59 19.24 19.38 -1.15
CA GLY A 59 20.41 18.61 -1.56
C GLY A 59 20.12 17.52 -2.59
N LYS A 60 21.20 17.03 -3.22
CA LYS A 60 21.17 16.10 -4.37
C LYS A 60 20.31 14.85 -4.15
N ARG A 61 20.27 14.33 -2.93
CA ARG A 61 19.48 13.13 -2.60
C ARG A 61 17.97 13.42 -2.62
N ALA A 62 17.56 14.54 -2.05
CA ALA A 62 16.16 14.97 -2.02
C ALA A 62 15.67 15.36 -3.42
N GLU A 63 16.51 16.05 -4.20
CA GLU A 63 16.26 16.37 -5.61
C GLU A 63 16.09 15.10 -6.45
N LYS A 64 17.01 14.14 -6.34
CA LYS A 64 16.92 12.85 -7.03
C LYS A 64 15.63 12.10 -6.64
N TYR A 65 15.32 12.07 -5.35
CA TYR A 65 14.12 11.42 -4.84
C TYR A 65 12.83 12.03 -5.40
N ASN A 66 12.69 13.36 -5.31
CA ASN A 66 11.52 14.06 -5.82
C ASN A 66 11.42 13.92 -7.35
N GLY A 67 12.55 13.94 -8.07
CA GLY A 67 12.60 13.68 -9.51
C GLY A 67 12.09 12.28 -9.88
N LEU A 68 12.50 11.25 -9.12
CA LEU A 68 11.99 9.88 -9.32
C LEU A 68 10.49 9.78 -9.05
N LEU A 69 9.99 10.47 -8.01
CA LEU A 69 8.57 10.48 -7.70
C LEU A 69 7.77 11.17 -8.82
N THR A 70 8.22 12.32 -9.30
CA THR A 70 7.58 13.04 -10.41
C THR A 70 7.51 12.16 -11.65
N ALA A 71 8.65 11.58 -12.08
CA ALA A 71 8.69 10.70 -13.24
C ALA A 71 7.80 9.46 -13.07
N PHE A 72 7.73 8.89 -11.86
CA PHE A 72 6.84 7.77 -11.56
C PHE A 72 5.36 8.19 -11.71
N LEU A 73 4.95 9.33 -11.17
CA LEU A 73 3.55 9.78 -11.24
C LEU A 73 3.12 10.19 -12.66
N GLU A 74 4.05 10.75 -13.45
CA GLU A 74 3.82 11.05 -14.86
C GLU A 74 3.59 9.77 -15.69
N SER A 75 4.36 8.71 -15.42
CA SER A 75 4.20 7.42 -16.09
C SER A 75 3.04 6.59 -15.54
N HIS A 76 2.55 6.88 -14.32
CA HIS A 76 1.49 6.14 -13.63
C HIS A 76 0.32 7.05 -13.22
N PRO A 77 -0.44 7.63 -14.17
CA PRO A 77 -1.49 8.60 -13.86
C PRO A 77 -2.63 8.03 -13.00
N ARG A 78 -2.76 6.71 -12.93
CA ARG A 78 -3.74 6.03 -12.07
C ARG A 78 -3.29 5.92 -10.61
N ALA A 79 -2.00 5.99 -10.33
CA ALA A 79 -1.42 5.85 -8.99
C ALA A 79 -1.65 7.14 -8.17
N GLN A 80 -2.73 7.15 -7.40
CA GLN A 80 -3.22 8.35 -6.70
C GLN A 80 -3.14 8.25 -5.18
N TYR A 81 -2.72 7.12 -4.63
CA TYR A 81 -2.75 6.86 -3.19
C TYR A 81 -1.46 6.19 -2.71
N PHE A 82 -0.92 6.66 -1.59
CA PHE A 82 0.16 5.97 -0.90
C PHE A 82 -0.39 5.03 0.15
N LEU A 83 0.08 3.78 0.12
CA LEU A 83 -0.20 2.78 1.15
C LEU A 83 0.51 3.15 2.45
N LEU A 84 -0.24 3.21 3.55
CA LEU A 84 0.35 3.40 4.89
C LEU A 84 0.63 2.06 5.58
N ASP A 85 -0.23 1.06 5.39
CA ASP A 85 -0.06 -0.27 5.99
C ASP A 85 -0.84 -1.30 5.17
N GLY A 86 -0.58 -2.59 5.39
CA GLY A 86 -1.39 -3.68 4.85
C GLY A 86 -0.87 -4.29 3.56
N THR A 87 0.45 -4.33 3.35
CA THR A 87 1.08 -4.96 2.17
C THR A 87 0.48 -6.32 1.83
N HIS A 88 0.31 -7.23 2.80
CA HIS A 88 -0.25 -8.57 2.53
C HIS A 88 -1.67 -8.52 1.98
N ARG A 89 -2.50 -7.63 2.51
CA ARG A 89 -3.90 -7.48 2.12
C ARG A 89 -3.99 -6.94 0.70
N THR A 90 -3.19 -5.92 0.38
CA THR A 90 -3.16 -5.34 -0.97
C THR A 90 -2.61 -6.31 -2.01
N THR A 91 -1.54 -7.04 -1.69
CA THR A 91 -0.98 -8.06 -2.58
C THR A 91 -1.94 -9.23 -2.77
N ALA A 92 -2.63 -9.69 -1.72
CA ALA A 92 -3.64 -10.75 -1.84
C ALA A 92 -4.81 -10.35 -2.74
N ALA A 93 -5.32 -9.12 -2.59
CA ALA A 93 -6.36 -8.58 -3.45
C ALA A 93 -5.89 -8.50 -4.92
N ALA A 94 -4.66 -8.03 -5.15
CA ALA A 94 -4.07 -7.96 -6.49
C ALA A 94 -3.90 -9.35 -7.12
N LEU A 95 -3.36 -10.33 -6.37
CA LEU A 95 -3.19 -11.72 -6.82
C LEU A 95 -4.51 -12.39 -7.22
N THR A 96 -5.62 -11.92 -6.66
CA THR A 96 -6.95 -12.48 -6.89
C THR A 96 -7.82 -11.57 -7.76
N HIS A 97 -7.22 -10.55 -8.39
CA HIS A 97 -7.90 -9.62 -9.28
C HIS A 97 -9.05 -8.81 -8.65
N ASN A 98 -9.07 -8.71 -7.32
CA ASN A 98 -10.08 -8.00 -6.56
C ASN A 98 -9.70 -6.53 -6.33
N LYS A 99 -10.71 -5.70 -6.07
CA LYS A 99 -10.49 -4.35 -5.54
C LYS A 99 -10.04 -4.44 -4.08
N VAL A 100 -9.21 -3.49 -3.67
CA VAL A 100 -8.70 -3.32 -2.32
C VAL A 100 -9.65 -2.41 -1.54
N PRO A 101 -10.25 -2.88 -0.43
CA PRO A 101 -10.95 -1.99 0.49
C PRO A 101 -9.93 -1.11 1.23
N VAL A 102 -10.09 0.21 1.19
CA VAL A 102 -9.15 1.16 1.79
C VAL A 102 -9.85 2.21 2.65
N LEU A 103 -9.16 2.67 3.70
CA LEU A 103 -9.52 3.84 4.49
C LEU A 103 -8.67 5.02 4.05
N LEU A 104 -9.31 6.00 3.42
CA LEU A 104 -8.66 7.24 3.03
C LEU A 104 -8.57 8.20 4.22
N PHE A 105 -7.33 8.52 4.61
CA PHE A 105 -7.03 9.55 5.59
C PHE A 105 -6.80 10.89 4.90
N LYS A 106 -7.48 11.91 5.41
CA LYS A 106 -7.42 13.29 4.93
C LYS A 106 -6.89 14.25 5.99
N VAL A 107 -7.20 13.99 7.26
CA VAL A 107 -6.83 14.84 8.39
C VAL A 107 -6.33 14.02 9.58
N ASP A 108 -5.60 14.66 10.50
CA ASP A 108 -5.06 13.99 11.70
C ASP A 108 -6.12 13.28 12.54
N LYS A 109 -7.35 13.80 12.56
CA LYS A 109 -8.47 13.16 13.25
C LYS A 109 -8.75 11.74 12.71
N ASP A 110 -8.56 11.51 11.42
CA ASP A 110 -8.79 10.20 10.80
C ASP A 110 -7.80 9.15 11.32
N ILE A 111 -6.54 9.54 11.52
CA ILE A 111 -5.51 8.66 12.12
C ILE A 111 -5.86 8.32 13.56
N LYS A 112 -6.28 9.32 14.34
CA LYS A 112 -6.71 9.10 15.74
C LYS A 112 -7.92 8.18 15.82
N GLU A 113 -8.86 8.31 14.91
CA GLU A 113 -10.04 7.43 14.82
C GLU A 113 -9.64 6.01 14.44
N ALA A 114 -8.78 5.84 13.44
CA ALA A 114 -8.27 4.52 13.03
C ALA A 114 -7.50 3.82 14.17
N ARG A 115 -6.77 4.55 15.01
CA ARG A 115 -6.11 3.98 16.19
C ARG A 115 -7.10 3.40 17.20
N LYS A 116 -8.23 4.06 17.43
CA LYS A 116 -9.30 3.52 18.28
C LYS A 116 -9.88 2.23 17.70
N LEU A 117 -10.05 2.17 16.37
CA LEU A 117 -10.49 0.94 15.70
C LEU A 117 -9.46 -0.19 15.86
N VAL A 118 -8.16 0.11 15.90
CA VAL A 118 -7.12 -0.88 16.23
C VAL A 118 -7.27 -1.37 17.67
N GLU A 119 -7.45 -0.47 18.63
CA GLU A 119 -7.67 -0.82 20.05
C GLU A 119 -8.92 -1.67 20.26
N GLN A 120 -9.95 -1.49 19.41
CA GLN A 120 -11.20 -2.25 19.42
C GLN A 120 -11.12 -3.58 18.65
N GLY A 121 -10.04 -3.83 17.91
CA GLY A 121 -9.88 -5.03 17.06
C GLY A 121 -10.61 -4.95 15.71
N GLU A 122 -11.20 -3.81 15.37
CA GLU A 122 -11.88 -3.55 14.08
C GLU A 122 -10.87 -3.28 12.94
N LEU A 123 -9.64 -2.88 13.29
CA LEU A 123 -8.48 -2.80 12.39
C LEU A 123 -7.31 -3.59 12.96
N PHE A 124 -6.54 -4.26 12.11
CA PHE A 124 -5.41 -5.08 12.60
C PHE A 124 -4.22 -4.24 13.08
N SER A 125 -3.86 -3.18 12.35
CA SER A 125 -2.70 -2.37 12.65
C SER A 125 -2.73 -1.03 11.93
N LEU A 126 -2.00 -0.08 12.49
CA LEU A 126 -1.60 1.16 11.82
C LEU A 126 -0.13 1.44 12.17
N THR A 127 0.76 0.80 11.40
CA THR A 127 2.21 0.87 11.63
C THR A 127 2.84 2.14 11.08
N ALA A 128 2.34 2.68 9.97
CA ALA A 128 2.82 3.97 9.44
C ALA A 128 2.02 5.15 9.98
N GLY A 129 2.77 6.15 10.44
CA GLY A 129 2.26 7.42 10.96
C GLY A 129 1.91 7.34 12.43
N GLY A 130 2.51 8.20 13.24
CA GLY A 130 2.18 8.31 14.66
C GLY A 130 0.78 8.90 14.86
N ASN A 131 0.68 10.11 15.38
CA ASN A 131 -0.60 10.74 15.73
C ASN A 131 -1.08 11.78 14.69
N SER A 132 -0.38 11.93 13.56
CA SER A 132 -0.67 12.93 12.53
C SER A 132 -0.30 12.49 11.11
N ILE A 133 -0.92 13.15 10.12
CA ILE A 133 -0.64 12.99 8.69
C ILE A 133 0.81 13.36 8.40
N LYS A 134 1.32 14.40 9.05
CA LYS A 134 2.72 14.83 8.93
C LYS A 134 3.69 13.71 9.33
N GLU A 135 3.39 12.97 10.40
CA GLU A 135 4.21 11.83 10.81
C GLU A 135 4.08 10.65 9.84
N ALA A 136 2.89 10.38 9.31
CA ALA A 136 2.70 9.36 8.27
C ALA A 136 3.54 9.65 7.03
N ILE A 137 3.52 10.90 6.55
CA ILE A 137 4.35 11.39 5.45
C ILE A 137 5.84 11.19 5.75
N LYS A 138 6.31 11.53 6.96
CA LYS A 138 7.72 11.29 7.35
C LYS A 138 8.09 9.80 7.34
N THR A 139 7.19 8.91 7.77
CA THR A 139 7.44 7.47 7.72
C THR A 139 7.54 6.99 6.26
N LEU A 140 6.66 7.45 5.38
CA LEU A 140 6.73 7.17 3.94
C LEU A 140 8.02 7.70 3.32
N GLU A 141 8.38 8.95 3.61
CA GLU A 141 9.61 9.58 3.15
C GLU A 141 10.83 8.72 3.53
N LYS A 142 10.94 8.31 4.79
CA LYS A 142 12.02 7.43 5.26
C LYS A 142 12.03 6.08 4.52
N HIS A 143 10.86 5.51 4.27
CA HIS A 143 10.71 4.23 3.57
C HIS A 143 11.23 4.32 2.13
N PHE A 144 10.75 5.31 1.38
CA PHE A 144 11.09 5.46 -0.02
C PHE A 144 12.48 6.07 -0.24
N LEU A 145 12.98 6.93 0.64
CA LEU A 145 14.37 7.42 0.58
C LEU A 145 15.39 6.29 0.77
N LYS A 146 15.03 5.22 1.48
CA LYS A 146 15.89 4.04 1.62
C LYS A 146 15.92 3.22 0.33
N ALA A 147 14.77 3.00 -0.30
CA ALA A 147 14.66 2.17 -1.50
C ALA A 147 15.06 2.91 -2.80
N MET A 148 14.87 4.23 -2.82
CA MET A 148 15.05 5.08 -4.01
C MET A 148 14.28 4.56 -5.25
N SER A 149 13.09 4.02 -5.02
CA SER A 149 12.21 3.49 -6.05
C SER A 149 10.75 3.55 -5.62
N PHE A 150 9.86 3.59 -6.60
CA PHE A 150 8.42 3.56 -6.43
C PHE A 150 7.86 2.43 -7.30
N GLN A 151 6.77 1.83 -6.85
CA GLN A 151 6.00 0.85 -7.59
C GLN A 151 4.56 0.89 -7.08
N THR A 152 3.62 0.50 -7.93
CA THR A 152 2.24 0.23 -7.54
C THR A 152 2.12 -1.15 -6.90
N VAL A 153 0.98 -1.44 -6.25
CA VAL A 153 0.68 -2.77 -5.72
C VAL A 153 0.64 -3.80 -6.86
N ILE A 154 0.14 -3.44 -8.05
CA ILE A 154 0.07 -4.39 -9.17
C ILE A 154 1.47 -4.75 -9.67
N GLU A 155 2.35 -3.78 -9.90
CA GLU A 155 3.73 -4.02 -10.38
C GLU A 155 4.52 -4.86 -9.37
N LYS A 156 4.37 -4.58 -8.07
CA LYS A 156 4.95 -5.39 -7.01
C LYS A 156 4.46 -6.84 -7.09
N THR A 157 3.16 -7.03 -7.32
CA THR A 157 2.53 -8.34 -7.41
C THR A 157 3.01 -9.10 -8.64
N GLU A 158 3.07 -8.45 -9.80
CA GLU A 158 3.58 -9.01 -11.04
C GLU A 158 5.04 -9.44 -10.90
N ARG A 159 5.87 -8.60 -10.28
CA ARG A 159 7.27 -8.92 -9.98
C ARG A 159 7.37 -10.16 -9.08
N MET A 160 6.51 -10.27 -8.06
CA MET A 160 6.48 -11.45 -7.20
C MET A 160 6.12 -12.74 -7.96
N VAL A 161 5.20 -12.64 -8.93
CA VAL A 161 4.82 -13.76 -9.79
C VAL A 161 5.96 -14.13 -10.74
N SER A 162 6.59 -13.15 -11.40
CA SER A 162 7.67 -13.38 -12.36
C SER A 162 8.94 -13.94 -11.71
N GLU A 163 9.29 -13.46 -10.51
CA GLU A 163 10.45 -13.94 -9.74
C GLU A 163 10.18 -15.26 -8.99
N LYS A 164 8.96 -15.83 -9.10
CA LYS A 164 8.56 -17.10 -8.47
C LYS A 164 8.78 -17.13 -6.95
N VAL A 165 8.59 -15.98 -6.29
CA VAL A 165 8.69 -15.87 -4.81
C VAL A 165 7.37 -16.20 -4.11
N LEU A 166 6.37 -16.67 -4.86
CA LEU A 166 5.04 -17.02 -4.38
C LEU A 166 4.79 -18.53 -4.51
N PRO A 167 3.96 -19.13 -3.63
CA PRO A 167 3.49 -20.49 -3.80
C PRO A 167 2.84 -20.72 -5.18
N PRO A 168 3.08 -21.88 -5.83
CA PRO A 168 2.58 -22.15 -7.19
C PRO A 168 1.07 -21.99 -7.37
N TYR A 169 0.26 -22.29 -6.34
CA TYR A 169 -1.19 -22.16 -6.45
C TYR A 169 -1.66 -20.70 -6.56
N MET A 170 -0.90 -19.74 -6.02
CA MET A 170 -1.21 -18.32 -6.14
C MET A 170 -0.83 -17.80 -7.52
N THR A 171 0.35 -18.16 -8.01
CA THR A 171 0.81 -17.77 -9.36
C THR A 171 -0.09 -18.37 -10.44
N ASN A 172 -0.47 -19.64 -10.30
CA ASN A 172 -1.39 -20.31 -11.20
C ASN A 172 -2.76 -19.62 -11.24
N PHE A 173 -3.31 -19.23 -10.09
CA PHE A 173 -4.56 -18.47 -10.03
C PHE A 173 -4.43 -17.10 -10.70
N TYR A 174 -3.34 -16.38 -10.42
CA TYR A 174 -3.10 -15.06 -11.01
C TYR A 174 -3.09 -15.09 -12.54
N ASN A 175 -2.46 -16.12 -13.12
CA ASN A 175 -2.28 -16.30 -14.56
C ASN A 175 -3.52 -16.83 -15.30
N GLN A 176 -4.63 -17.15 -14.61
CA GLN A 176 -5.86 -17.67 -15.24
C GLN A 176 -6.75 -16.58 -15.86
N LYS A 177 -6.26 -15.33 -15.93
CA LYS A 177 -7.04 -14.18 -16.35
C LYS A 177 -6.71 -13.73 -17.77
#